data_AF-A0A956G9Z2-F1
#
_entry.id   AF-A0A956G9Z2-F1
#
_cell.length_a   1.000
_cell.length_b   1.000
_cell.length_c   1.000
_cell.angle_alpha   90.00
_cell.angle_beta   90.00
_cell.angle_gamma   90.00
#
_symmetry.space_group_name_H-M   'P 1'
#
loop_
_entity.id
_entity.type
_entity.pdbx_description
1 polymer ?
#
loop_
_entity_poly.entity_id
_entity_poly.type
_entity_poly.pdbx_seq_one_letter_code
_entity_poly.pdbx_strand_id
1 'polypeptide(L)'
;MAEQQIIGGLSCGDVLARLSDYLDDDLSAEERAAVEEHLRGCRWCEELGGAVSAVVGSLREHLGTAPTVDDDVARRLAERLAREE
;
A
#
# COMPACT_ATOMS: atom_id res chain seq x y z
N MET A 1 16.17 -18.69 -4.46
CA MET A 1 14.74 -18.44 -4.68
C MET A 1 14.06 -18.80 -3.38
N ALA A 2 13.45 -17.84 -2.68
CA ALA A 2 12.79 -18.12 -1.40
C ALA A 2 11.65 -19.13 -1.61
N GLU A 3 11.44 -20.02 -0.65
CA GLU A 3 10.30 -20.95 -0.66
C GLU A 3 8.99 -20.16 -0.74
N GLN A 4 8.12 -20.53 -1.67
CA GLN A 4 6.79 -19.94 -1.78
C GLN A 4 5.99 -20.29 -0.52
N GLN A 5 5.50 -19.27 0.18
CA GLN A 5 4.63 -19.42 1.34
C GLN A 5 3.18 -19.12 0.94
N ILE A 6 2.23 -19.75 1.63
CA ILE A 6 0.79 -19.45 1.49
C ILE A 6 0.31 -18.91 2.83
N ILE A 7 -0.13 -17.66 2.85
CA ILE A 7 -0.58 -16.92 4.04
C ILE A 7 -1.79 -16.08 3.62
N GLY A 8 -2.85 -16.04 4.42
CA GLY A 8 -4.10 -15.34 4.05
C GLY A 8 -4.75 -15.86 2.77
N GLY A 9 -4.48 -17.11 2.40
CA GLY A 9 -4.97 -17.71 1.14
C GLY A 9 -4.21 -17.28 -0.12
N LEU A 10 -3.16 -16.46 -0.01
CA LEU A 10 -2.33 -16.01 -1.13
C LEU A 10 -0.94 -16.62 -1.08
N SER A 11 -0.41 -16.98 -2.25
CA SER A 11 1.01 -17.28 -2.39
C SER A 11 1.85 -16.01 -2.50
N CYS A 12 3.18 -16.12 -2.33
CA CYS A 12 4.08 -15.00 -2.59
C CYS A 12 3.91 -14.47 -4.04
N GLY A 13 3.70 -15.36 -5.01
CA GLY A 13 3.46 -14.97 -6.41
C GLY A 13 2.16 -14.18 -6.60
N ASP A 14 1.11 -14.55 -5.87
CA ASP A 14 -0.18 -13.86 -5.90
C ASP A 14 -0.09 -12.43 -5.36
N VAL A 15 0.71 -12.24 -4.30
CA VAL A 15 0.97 -10.92 -3.73
C VAL A 15 1.76 -10.04 -4.70
N LEU A 16 2.80 -10.60 -5.33
CA LEU A 16 3.58 -9.85 -6.34
C LEU A 16 2.71 -9.39 -7.51
N ALA A 17 1.80 -10.25 -7.98
CA ALA A 17 0.90 -9.92 -9.07
C ALA A 17 -0.06 -8.77 -8.72
N ARG A 18 -0.42 -8.61 -7.44
CA ARG A 18 -1.35 -7.59 -6.93
C ARG A 18 -0.65 -6.37 -6.33
N LEU A 19 0.68 -6.35 -6.28
CA LEU A 19 1.43 -5.32 -5.56
C LEU A 19 1.27 -3.93 -6.19
N SER A 20 1.12 -3.83 -7.52
CA SER A 20 0.84 -2.55 -8.19
C SER A 20 -0.53 -2.02 -7.77
N ASP A 21 -1.58 -2.83 -7.95
CA ASP A 21 -2.95 -2.47 -7.59
C ASP A 21 -3.07 -2.11 -6.10
N TYR A 22 -2.34 -2.81 -5.22
CA TYR A 22 -2.25 -2.48 -3.80
C TYR A 22 -1.67 -1.08 -3.53
N LEU A 23 -0.61 -0.70 -4.26
CA LEU A 23 0.06 0.60 -4.13
C LEU A 23 -0.73 1.76 -4.75
N ASP A 24 -1.60 1.44 -5.70
CA ASP A 24 -2.47 2.40 -6.40
C ASP A 24 -3.88 2.48 -5.78
N ASP A 25 -4.12 1.72 -4.70
CA ASP A 25 -5.41 1.65 -3.98
C ASP A 25 -6.58 1.13 -4.84
N ASP A 26 -6.28 0.22 -5.77
CA ASP A 26 -7.24 -0.36 -6.74
C ASP A 26 -7.70 -1.78 -6.37
N LEU A 27 -7.39 -2.24 -5.15
CA LEU A 27 -7.86 -3.53 -4.63
C LEU A 27 -9.19 -3.38 -3.89
N SER A 28 -10.04 -4.41 -3.97
CA SER A 28 -11.16 -4.53 -3.04
C SER A 28 -10.69 -4.64 -1.59
N ALA A 29 -11.58 -4.34 -0.63
CA ALA A 29 -11.25 -4.43 0.78
C ALA A 29 -10.81 -5.85 1.19
N GLU A 30 -11.45 -6.88 0.62
CA GLU A 30 -11.13 -8.28 0.85
C GLU A 30 -9.74 -8.64 0.29
N GLU A 31 -9.41 -8.19 -0.92
CA GLU A 31 -8.11 -8.44 -1.54
C GLU A 31 -6.99 -7.72 -0.80
N ARG A 32 -7.23 -6.45 -0.41
CA ARG A 32 -6.30 -5.68 0.40
C ARG A 32 -6.01 -6.37 1.73
N ALA A 33 -7.03 -6.85 2.43
CA ALA A 33 -6.87 -7.56 3.69
C ALA A 33 -6.02 -8.84 3.54
N ALA A 34 -6.25 -9.62 2.49
CA ALA A 34 -5.47 -10.83 2.20
C ALA A 34 -4.00 -10.53 1.87
N VAL A 35 -3.75 -9.47 1.08
CA VAL A 35 -2.38 -9.00 0.79
C VAL A 35 -1.67 -8.55 2.06
N GLU A 36 -2.32 -7.74 2.91
CA GLU A 36 -1.74 -7.27 4.15
C GLU A 36 -1.48 -8.40 5.15
N GLU A 37 -2.35 -9.41 5.21
CA GLU A 37 -2.12 -10.61 6.01
C GLU A 37 -0.86 -11.34 5.56
N HIS A 38 -0.67 -11.51 4.24
CA HIS A 38 0.51 -12.14 3.70
C HIS A 38 1.78 -11.32 3.96
N LEU A 39 1.74 -10.00 3.75
CA LEU A 39 2.87 -9.11 4.01
C LEU A 39 3.31 -9.17 5.48
N ARG A 40 2.37 -9.27 6.43
CA ARG A 40 2.67 -9.43 7.86
C ARG A 40 3.26 -10.81 8.20
N GLY A 41 2.93 -11.85 7.42
CA GLY A 41 3.37 -13.22 7.69
C GLY A 41 4.61 -13.67 6.93
N CYS A 42 4.95 -13.01 5.82
CA CYS A 42 6.07 -13.39 4.96
C CYS A 42 7.13 -12.30 4.91
N ARG A 43 8.25 -12.53 5.62
CA ARG A 43 9.39 -11.60 5.68
C ARG A 43 9.92 -11.19 4.31
N TRP A 44 9.94 -12.11 3.34
CA TRP A 44 10.44 -11.79 2.00
C TRP A 44 9.51 -10.83 1.26
N CYS A 45 8.20 -11.06 1.33
CA CYS A 45 7.21 -10.15 0.74
C CYS A 45 7.17 -8.80 1.49
N GLU A 46 7.38 -8.78 2.80
CA GLU A 46 7.51 -7.55 3.59
C GLU A 46 8.69 -6.70 3.11
N GLU A 47 9.90 -7.29 3.05
CA GLU A 47 11.12 -6.61 2.63
C GLU A 47 11.00 -6.09 1.18
N LEU A 48 10.49 -6.93 0.27
CA LEU A 48 10.30 -6.55 -1.12
C LEU A 48 9.20 -5.49 -1.31
N GLY A 49 8.04 -5.67 -0.69
CA GLY A 49 6.93 -4.72 -0.75
C GLY A 49 7.33 -3.36 -0.22
N GLY A 50 8.08 -3.31 0.89
CA GLY A 50 8.66 -2.09 1.43
C GLY A 50 9.64 -1.42 0.46
N ALA A 51 10.53 -2.18 -0.18
CA ALA A 51 11.46 -1.65 -1.17
C ALA A 51 10.74 -1.06 -2.39
N VAL A 52 9.72 -1.74 -2.91
CA VAL A 52 8.92 -1.24 -4.05
C VAL A 52 8.14 0.02 -3.66
N SER A 53 7.51 0.03 -2.48
CA SER A 53 6.79 1.19 -1.96
C SER A 53 7.71 2.42 -1.82
N ALA A 54 8.95 2.22 -1.35
CA ALA A 54 9.94 3.28 -1.24
C ALA A 54 10.33 3.87 -2.62
N VAL A 55 10.53 3.02 -3.63
CA VAL A 55 10.82 3.47 -5.01
C VAL A 55 9.64 4.27 -5.57
N VAL A 56 8.42 3.75 -5.45
CA VAL A 56 7.21 4.44 -5.93
C VAL A 56 6.99 5.76 -5.19
N GLY A 57 7.22 5.81 -3.87
CA GLY A 57 7.15 7.04 -3.07
C GLY A 57 8.15 8.08 -3.57
N SER A 58 9.40 7.69 -3.80
CA SER A 58 10.44 8.56 -4.35
C SER A 58 10.08 9.09 -5.75
N LEU A 59 9.50 8.25 -6.62
CA LEU A 59 9.02 8.67 -7.92
C LEU A 59 7.86 9.67 -7.82
N ARG A 60 6.88 9.42 -6.95
CA ARG A 60 5.74 10.35 -6.73
C ARG A 60 6.20 11.71 -6.23
N GLU A 61 7.20 11.74 -5.35
CA GLU A 61 7.82 12.97 -4.84
C GLU A 61 8.52 13.77 -5.95
N HIS A 62 9.33 13.12 -6.78
CA HIS A 62 10.13 13.80 -7.79
C HIS A 62 9.39 14.10 -9.10
N LEU A 63 8.42 13.27 -9.48
CA LEU A 63 7.66 13.41 -10.73
C LEU A 63 6.39 14.27 -10.57
N GLY A 64 6.12 14.77 -9.36
CA GLY A 64 5.05 15.73 -9.11
C GLY A 64 3.68 15.24 -9.58
N THR A 65 3.11 14.23 -8.91
CA THR A 65 1.86 13.60 -9.36
C THR A 65 0.72 13.69 -8.34
N ALA A 66 0.68 14.77 -7.56
CA ALA A 66 -0.53 15.13 -6.83
C ALA A 66 -0.86 16.59 -7.10
N PRO A 67 -2.10 16.93 -7.55
CA PRO A 67 -2.55 18.30 -7.45
C PRO A 67 -2.44 18.72 -5.99
N THR A 68 -1.83 19.86 -5.73
CA THR A 68 -1.82 20.46 -4.39
C THR A 68 -3.27 20.65 -3.96
N VAL A 69 -3.66 19.96 -2.88
CA VAL A 69 -4.96 20.21 -2.25
C VAL A 69 -4.91 21.64 -1.72
N ASP A 70 -5.98 22.40 -1.96
CA ASP A 70 -6.10 23.75 -1.44
C ASP A 70 -6.01 23.74 0.10
N ASP A 71 -5.26 24.69 0.67
CA ASP A 71 -4.99 24.76 2.10
C ASP A 71 -6.27 24.86 2.94
N ASP A 72 -7.35 25.48 2.43
CA ASP A 72 -8.63 25.53 3.10
C ASP A 72 -9.26 24.14 3.22
N VAL A 73 -9.15 23.34 2.16
CA VAL A 73 -9.67 21.96 2.12
C VAL A 73 -8.87 21.09 3.08
N ALA A 74 -7.54 21.19 3.08
CA ALA A 74 -6.67 20.44 4.00
C ALA A 74 -6.96 20.79 5.47
N ARG A 75 -7.10 22.09 5.79
CA ARG A 75 -7.45 22.56 7.14
C ARG A 75 -8.80 22.02 7.59
N ARG A 76 -9.83 22.12 6.74
CA ARG A 76 -11.18 21.64 7.06
C ARG A 76 -11.24 20.12 7.25
N LEU A 77 -10.44 19.36 6.52
CA LEU A 77 -10.32 17.92 6.71
C LEU A 77 -9.69 17.59 8.06
N ALA A 78 -8.57 18.22 8.40
CA ALA A 78 -7.89 18.03 9.70
C ALA A 78 -8.81 18.37 10.88
N GLU A 79 -9.57 19.48 10.79
CA GLU A 79 -10.56 19.88 11.81
C GLU A 79 -11.71 18.89 11.99
N ARG A 80 -12.02 18.06 10.98
CA ARG A 80 -13.06 17.01 11.07
C ARG A 80 -12.50 15.73 11.67
N LEU A 81 -11.34 15.27 11.22
CA LEU A 81 -10.69 14.07 11.76
C LEU A 81 -10.41 14.19 13.26
N ALA A 82 -9.95 15.36 13.73
CA ALA A 82 -9.71 15.63 15.15
C ALA A 82 -10.98 15.64 16.03
N ARG A 83 -12.19 15.57 15.44
CA ARG A 83 -13.46 15.46 16.17
C ARG A 83 -14.02 14.03 16.19
N GLU A 84 -13.45 13.14 15.36
CA GLU A 84 -13.87 11.74 15.24
C GLU A 84 -13.02 10.79 16.11
N GLU A 85 -11.89 11.27 16.66
CA GLU A 85 -11.11 10.65 17.76
C GLU A 85 -11.65 11.02 19.15
#